data_AF-A0A966IKH4-F1
#
_entry.id   AF-A0A966IKH4-F1
#
_cell.length_a   1.000
_cell.length_b   1.000
_cell.length_c   1.000
_cell.angle_alpha   90.00
_cell.angle_beta   90.00
_cell.angle_gamma   90.00
#
_symmetry.space_group_name_H-M   'P 1'
#
loop_
_entity.id
_entity.type
_entity.pdbx_description
1 polymer ?
#
loop_
_entity_poly.entity_id
_entity_poly.type
_entity_poly.pdbx_seq_one_letter_code
_entity_poly.pdbx_strand_id
1 'polypeptide(L)'
;MKHLFILLAGLTIGFVTPGVAFAQNNTAPLVSDNPALEKRVLEVSNELRCLVCQNQTIADSNADLAVDLKNQVRQQLSEGRSKQEILNYMTER
;
A
#
# COMPACT_ATOMS: atom_id res chain seq x y z
N MET A 1 -49.21 11.94 44.46
CA MET A 1 -48.81 13.33 44.16
C MET A 1 -47.30 13.37 44.06
N LYS A 2 -46.79 14.06 43.03
CA LYS A 2 -45.39 14.41 42.76
C LYS A 2 -44.57 13.39 41.94
N HIS A 3 -44.71 13.57 40.62
CA HIS A 3 -43.72 13.30 39.56
C HIS A 3 -43.63 11.83 39.09
N LEU A 4 -44.38 11.35 38.08
CA LEU A 4 -44.82 12.00 36.84
C LEU A 4 -43.72 12.86 36.20
N PHE A 5 -42.62 12.23 35.79
CA PHE A 5 -41.69 12.74 34.78
C PHE A 5 -40.96 11.56 34.09
N ILE A 6 -41.74 10.62 33.58
CA ILE A 6 -41.33 9.79 32.45
C ILE A 6 -41.82 10.58 31.24
N LEU A 7 -40.92 11.28 30.52
CA LEU A 7 -41.04 11.77 29.13
C LEU A 7 -40.08 12.96 28.91
N LEU A 8 -38.91 12.67 28.35
CA LEU A 8 -38.03 13.56 27.56
C LEU A 8 -36.80 12.69 27.24
N ALA A 9 -36.83 11.83 26.23
CA ALA A 9 -36.58 12.23 24.83
C ALA A 9 -35.47 13.29 24.75
N GLY A 10 -34.29 12.88 24.30
CA GLY A 10 -33.31 13.82 23.77
C GLY A 10 -31.88 13.59 24.25
N LEU A 11 -31.13 12.87 23.42
CA LEU A 11 -29.84 13.38 22.93
C LEU A 11 -28.70 13.45 23.96
N THR A 12 -28.25 12.32 24.50
CA THR A 12 -26.85 12.21 24.90
C THR A 12 -26.03 11.90 23.65
N ILE A 13 -25.54 12.97 23.04
CA ILE A 13 -24.64 13.01 21.89
C ILE A 13 -23.48 12.06 22.17
N GLY A 14 -23.53 10.88 21.54
CA GLY A 14 -22.38 10.00 21.44
C GLY A 14 -21.25 10.79 20.81
N PHE A 15 -20.15 10.91 21.54
CA PHE A 15 -18.93 11.56 21.11
C PHE A 15 -18.33 10.70 19.98
N VAL A 16 -18.84 10.89 18.76
CA VAL A 16 -18.29 10.30 17.55
C VAL A 16 -16.98 11.03 17.30
N THR A 17 -15.88 10.46 17.78
CA THR A 17 -14.55 10.87 17.37
C THR A 17 -14.43 10.61 15.87
N PRO A 18 -14.23 11.63 15.02
CA PRO A 18 -13.92 11.38 13.63
C PRO A 18 -12.54 10.73 13.61
N GLY A 19 -12.51 9.44 13.26
CA GLY A 19 -11.26 8.71 13.02
C GLY A 19 -10.50 9.44 11.92
N VAL A 20 -9.37 10.05 12.29
CA VAL A 20 -8.44 10.65 11.34
C VAL A 20 -7.81 9.53 10.51
N ALA A 21 -8.30 9.34 9.29
CA ALA A 21 -7.67 8.48 8.32
C ALA A 21 -6.39 9.17 7.83
N PHE A 22 -5.24 8.81 8.39
CA PHE A 22 -3.95 9.18 7.82
C PHE A 22 -3.78 8.41 6.50
N ALA A 23 -3.98 9.09 5.37
CA ALA A 23 -3.48 8.61 4.10
C ALA A 23 -1.96 8.77 4.10
N GLN A 24 -1.23 7.70 4.44
CA GLN A 24 0.23 7.66 4.24
C GLN A 24 0.51 7.58 2.74
N ASN A 25 0.65 8.75 2.11
CA ASN A 25 1.23 8.85 0.77
C ASN A 25 2.75 8.68 0.89
N ASN A 26 3.18 7.43 1.04
CA ASN A 26 4.58 7.03 0.96
C ASN A 26 4.87 6.54 -0.45
N THR A 27 4.59 7.38 -1.46
CA THR A 27 5.07 7.08 -2.82
C THR A 27 6.59 6.98 -2.76
N ALA A 28 7.12 5.79 -3.03
CA ALA A 28 8.55 5.57 -3.06
C ALA A 28 9.18 6.58 -4.04
N PRO A 29 10.18 7.38 -3.60
CA PRO A 29 10.90 8.26 -4.50
C PRO A 29 11.43 7.47 -5.69
N LEU A 30 11.48 8.08 -6.89
CA LEU A 30 12.20 7.47 -8.01
C LEU A 30 13.67 7.34 -7.59
N VAL A 31 14.11 6.12 -7.31
CA VAL A 31 15.44 5.84 -6.71
C VAL A 31 16.55 5.83 -7.78
N SER A 32 16.21 5.99 -9.05
CA SER A 32 17.15 5.95 -10.18
C SER A 32 17.06 7.20 -11.04
N ASP A 33 18.23 7.70 -11.47
CA ASP A 33 18.36 8.76 -12.48
C ASP A 33 17.95 8.29 -13.90
N ASN A 34 17.48 7.04 -14.03
CA ASN A 34 17.05 6.45 -15.29
C ASN A 34 15.51 6.22 -15.33
N PRO A 35 14.75 7.13 -15.96
CA PRO A 35 13.30 6.99 -16.10
C PRO A 35 12.85 5.73 -16.83
N ALA A 36 13.66 5.21 -17.77
CA ALA A 36 13.35 3.98 -18.49
C ALA A 36 13.46 2.75 -17.58
N LEU A 37 14.44 2.75 -16.66
CA LEU A 37 14.55 1.70 -15.65
C LEU A 37 13.34 1.72 -14.72
N GLU A 38 12.97 2.89 -14.19
CA GLU A 38 11.82 3.00 -13.28
C GLU A 38 10.51 2.59 -13.94
N LYS A 39 10.33 2.88 -15.24
CA LYS A 39 9.17 2.38 -15.99
C LYS A 39 9.13 0.85 -16.01
N ARG A 40 10.27 0.20 -16.26
CA ARG A 40 10.36 -1.27 -16.24
C ARG A 40 10.13 -1.84 -14.84
N VAL A 41 10.65 -1.18 -13.80
CA VAL A 41 10.38 -1.56 -12.40
C VAL A 41 8.88 -1.53 -12.14
N LEU A 42 8.20 -0.47 -12.56
CA LEU A 42 6.76 -0.33 -12.41
C LEU A 42 6.00 -1.43 -13.18
N GLU A 43 6.39 -1.72 -14.42
CA GLU A 43 5.78 -2.78 -15.25
C GLU A 43 5.89 -4.17 -14.60
N VAL A 44 7.03 -4.51 -14.00
CA VAL A 44 7.21 -5.79 -13.28
C VAL A 44 6.44 -5.77 -11.96
N SER A 45 6.48 -4.66 -11.23
CA SER A 45 5.85 -4.49 -9.92
C SER A 45 4.33 -4.56 -9.96
N ASN A 46 3.71 -4.22 -11.10
CA ASN A 46 2.26 -4.36 -11.29
C ASN A 46 1.79 -5.81 -11.43
N GLU A 47 2.69 -6.73 -11.80
CA GLU A 47 2.37 -8.16 -11.93
C GLU A 47 2.43 -8.89 -10.58
N LEU A 48 3.07 -8.29 -9.58
CA LEU A 48 3.34 -8.91 -8.28
C LEU A 48 2.37 -8.36 -7.23
N ARG A 49 1.70 -9.25 -6.50
CA ARG A 49 0.81 -8.89 -5.39
C ARG A 49 1.61 -8.78 -4.09
N CYS A 50 1.30 -7.76 -3.28
CA CYS A 50 1.87 -7.63 -1.95
C CYS A 50 1.15 -8.60 -0.99
N LEU A 51 1.87 -9.61 -0.48
CA LEU A 51 1.33 -10.65 0.41
C LEU A 51 0.82 -10.13 1.76
N VAL A 52 1.32 -8.98 2.21
CA VAL A 52 0.96 -8.35 3.49
C VAL A 52 -0.04 -7.20 3.32
N CYS A 53 -0.52 -6.98 2.09
CA CYS A 53 -1.40 -5.86 1.75
C CYS A 53 -2.77 -6.37 1.26
N GLN A 54 -3.81 -5.54 1.41
CA GLN A 54 -5.18 -5.90 1.05
C GLN A 54 -5.40 -5.95 -0.47
N ASN A 55 -4.97 -7.04 -1.12
CA ASN A 55 -5.13 -7.30 -2.56
C ASN A 55 -4.51 -6.21 -3.47
N GLN A 56 -3.42 -5.60 -3.03
CA GLN A 56 -2.69 -4.57 -3.78
C GLN A 56 -1.51 -5.17 -4.54
N THR A 57 -1.11 -4.53 -5.63
CA THR A 57 0.19 -4.82 -6.26
C THR A 57 1.33 -4.27 -5.39
N ILE A 58 2.57 -4.73 -5.59
CA ILE A 58 3.73 -4.11 -4.93
C ILE A 58 4.04 -2.72 -5.55
N ALA A 59 3.57 -2.46 -6.77
CA ALA A 59 3.63 -1.13 -7.38
C ALA A 59 2.83 -0.12 -6.57
N ASP A 60 1.56 -0.45 -6.26
CA ASP A 60 0.61 0.44 -5.59
C ASP A 60 0.77 0.48 -4.06
N SER A 61 1.40 -0.55 -3.48
CA SER A 61 1.62 -0.61 -2.04
C SER A 61 2.85 0.20 -1.60
N ASN A 62 2.68 0.85 -0.44
CA ASN A 62 3.75 1.56 0.25
C ASN A 62 4.21 0.84 1.54
N ALA A 63 3.80 -0.43 1.73
CA ALA A 63 4.29 -1.23 2.85
C ALA A 63 5.80 -1.46 2.70
N ASP A 64 6.52 -1.59 3.83
CA ASP A 64 7.96 -1.79 3.83
C ASP A 64 8.38 -2.98 2.96
N LEU A 65 7.65 -4.10 3.03
CA LEU A 65 7.88 -5.26 2.18
C LEU A 65 7.74 -4.92 0.68
N ALA A 66 6.75 -4.10 0.30
CA ALA A 66 6.57 -3.72 -1.11
C ALA A 66 7.71 -2.81 -1.58
N VAL A 67 8.24 -1.94 -0.72
CA VAL A 67 9.41 -1.12 -1.01
C VAL A 67 10.66 -1.99 -1.22
N ASP A 68 10.89 -2.97 -0.35
CA ASP A 68 12.00 -3.91 -0.45
C ASP A 68 11.93 -4.73 -1.75
N LEU A 69 10.75 -5.23 -2.10
CA LEU A 69 10.53 -5.99 -3.33
C LEU A 69 10.74 -5.11 -4.58
N LYS A 70 10.27 -3.85 -4.58
CA LYS A 70 10.54 -2.89 -5.67
C LYS A 70 12.04 -2.63 -5.83
N ASN A 71 12.77 -2.50 -4.73
CA ASN A 71 14.23 -2.34 -4.75
C ASN A 71 14.92 -3.58 -5.33
N GLN A 72 14.46 -4.78 -4.97
CA GLN A 72 14.99 -6.02 -5.51
C GLN A 72 14.71 -6.19 -7.02
N VAL A 73 13.52 -5.81 -7.48
CA VAL A 73 13.18 -5.76 -8.91
C VAL A 73 14.09 -4.79 -9.65
N ARG A 74 14.31 -3.58 -9.10
CA ARG A 74 15.21 -2.58 -9.67
C ARG A 74 16.63 -3.09 -9.80
N GLN A 75 17.15 -3.74 -8.76
CA GLN A 75 18.48 -4.33 -8.79
C GLN A 75 18.60 -5.37 -9.92
N GLN A 76 17.67 -6.32 -10.01
CA GLN A 76 17.72 -7.34 -11.06
C GLN A 76 17.58 -6.77 -12.48
N LEU A 77 16.76 -5.74 -12.67
CA LEU A 77 16.66 -5.06 -13.97
C LEU A 77 17.95 -4.31 -14.32
N SER A 78 18.65 -3.75 -13.34
CA SER A 78 19.95 -3.10 -13.53
C SER A 78 21.06 -4.11 -13.85
N GLU A 79 20.93 -5.35 -13.37
CA GLU A 79 21.78 -6.49 -13.71
C GLU A 79 21.48 -7.10 -15.10
N GLY A 80 20.48 -6.57 -15.81
CA GLY A 80 20.14 -7.01 -17.17
C GLY A 80 19.19 -8.21 -17.24
N ARG A 81 18.62 -8.65 -16.12
CA ARG A 81 17.64 -9.75 -16.12
C ARG A 81 16.35 -9.38 -16.87
N SER A 82 15.74 -10.37 -17.49
CA SER A 82 14.46 -10.22 -18.17
C SER A 82 13.28 -10.15 -17.19
N LYS A 83 12.14 -9.60 -17.65
CA LYS A 83 10.90 -9.56 -16.86
C LYS A 83 10.50 -10.97 -16.38
N GLN A 84 10.57 -11.97 -17.25
CA GLN A 84 10.15 -13.33 -16.90
C GLN A 84 11.04 -13.97 -15.82
N GLU A 85 12.36 -13.81 -15.92
CA GLU A 85 13.30 -14.31 -14.91
C GLU A 85 13.04 -13.70 -13.54
N ILE A 86 12.74 -12.40 -13.51
CA ILE A 86 12.43 -11.69 -12.26
C ILE A 86 11.11 -12.19 -11.68
N LEU A 87 10.06 -12.33 -12.51
CA LEU A 87 8.77 -12.84 -12.04
C LEU A 87 8.92 -14.25 -11.44
N ASN A 88 9.60 -15.15 -12.15
CA ASN A 88 9.85 -16.51 -11.66
C ASN A 88 10.57 -16.48 -10.31
N TYR A 89 11.67 -15.72 -10.21
CA TYR A 89 12.43 -15.57 -8.97
C TYR A 89 11.58 -15.05 -7.80
N MET A 90 10.67 -14.12 -8.07
CA MET A 90 9.82 -13.51 -7.05
C MET A 90 8.70 -14.44 -6.58
N THR A 91 8.22 -15.34 -7.43
CA THR A 91 7.12 -16.27 -7.12
C THR A 91 7.59 -17.63 -6.60
N GLU A 92 8.87 -17.97 -6.77
CA GLU A 92 9.45 -19.25 -6.29
C GLU A 92 9.71 -19.28 -4.77
N ARG A 93 9.51 -18.16 -4.07
CA ARG A 93 9.72 -18.03 -2.61
C ARG A 93 8.40 -17.97 -1.86
#